data_AF-A0A182T9V7-F1
#
_entry.id   AF-A0A182T9V7-F1
#
_cell.length_a   1.000
_cell.length_b   1.000
_cell.length_c   1.000
_cell.angle_alpha   90.00
_cell.angle_beta   90.00
_cell.angle_gamma   90.00
#
_symmetry.space_group_name_H-M   'P 1'
#
loop_
_entity.id
_entity.type
_entity.pdbx_description
1 polymer ?
#
loop_
_entity_poly.entity_id
_entity_poly.type
_entity_poly.pdbx_seq_one_letter_code
_entity_poly.pdbx_strand_id
1 'polypeptide(L)'
;MFIKNEANLFHLQMVYQIKNPMELSPCAVGVRKPRTKSSQMCSPNRDHLPTGQPPVYGSVGPVRQRKQQADPSVQTEFSNLTREERRRRRRATLKYRTAHATRERIRVEAFNVAFSELRKLLPTLPPDKKLSKIEILKLAICYISYLNHVLDA
;
A
#
# COMPACT_ATOMS: atom_id res chain seq x y z
N MET A 1 -4.40 49.66 2.97
CA MET A 1 -4.05 48.33 2.40
C MET A 1 -2.86 47.72 3.17
N PHE A 2 -3.03 47.32 4.44
CA PHE A 2 -1.91 46.90 5.32
C PHE A 2 -2.19 45.59 6.08
N ILE A 3 -2.63 44.53 5.39
CA ILE A 3 -2.71 43.17 5.97
C ILE A 3 -2.21 42.13 4.96
N LYS A 4 -0.99 42.27 4.45
CA LYS A 4 -0.39 41.28 3.53
C LYS A 4 1.08 40.93 3.76
N ASN A 5 1.68 41.31 4.90
CA ASN A 5 3.13 41.07 5.12
C ASN A 5 3.51 40.16 6.29
N GLU A 6 2.63 39.88 7.25
CA GLU A 6 3.01 38.98 8.36
C GLU A 6 2.93 37.49 8.02
N ALA A 7 1.96 37.10 7.17
CA ALA A 7 1.83 35.71 6.72
C ALA A 7 3.04 35.24 5.88
N ASN A 8 3.70 36.15 5.16
CA ASN A 8 4.89 35.82 4.37
C ASN A 8 6.10 35.56 5.27
N LEU A 9 6.31 36.36 6.32
CA LEU A 9 7.42 36.15 7.24
C LEU A 9 7.22 34.87 8.08
N PHE A 10 5.98 34.58 8.49
CA PHE A 10 5.65 33.35 9.22
C PHE A 10 5.82 32.08 8.37
N HIS A 11 5.42 32.13 7.10
CA HIS A 11 5.63 31.03 6.17
C HIS A 11 7.13 30.84 5.85
N LEU A 12 7.89 31.94 5.70
CA LEU A 12 9.35 31.85 5.55
C LEU A 12 10.03 31.25 6.79
N GLN A 13 9.63 31.64 8.00
CA GLN A 13 10.14 31.07 9.26
C GLN A 13 9.79 29.56 9.36
N MET A 14 8.54 29.18 9.05
CA MET A 14 8.07 27.79 9.06
C MET A 14 8.76 26.93 7.99
N VAL A 15 8.94 27.44 6.77
CA VAL A 15 9.65 26.75 5.70
C VAL A 15 11.14 26.64 6.01
N TYR A 16 11.75 27.63 6.67
CA TYR A 16 13.15 27.60 7.09
C TYR A 16 13.42 26.52 8.14
N GLN A 17 12.50 26.32 9.08
CA GLN A 17 12.59 25.24 10.08
C GLN A 17 12.36 23.83 9.50
N ILE A 18 11.67 23.72 8.36
CA ILE A 18 11.55 22.44 7.62
C ILE A 18 12.84 22.14 6.84
N LYS A 19 13.54 23.16 6.33
CA LYS A 19 14.76 23.01 5.51
C LYS A 19 16.06 22.88 6.31
N ASN A 20 16.10 23.27 7.58
CA ASN A 20 17.24 23.03 8.48
C ASN A 20 16.85 22.00 9.55
N PRO A 21 16.99 20.69 9.28
CA PRO A 21 16.94 19.70 10.34
C PRO A 21 18.17 19.92 11.23
N MET A 22 17.97 20.53 12.39
CA MET A 22 18.94 20.42 13.49
C MET A 22 19.27 18.94 13.66
N GLU A 23 20.54 18.63 13.40
CA GLU A 23 21.26 17.37 13.58
C GLU A 23 20.58 16.38 14.53
N LEU A 24 19.81 15.44 13.97
CA LEU A 24 19.47 14.19 14.64
C LEU A 24 20.56 13.19 14.26
N SER A 25 21.45 12.95 15.22
CA SER A 25 22.52 11.94 15.22
C SER A 25 22.06 10.61 14.59
N PRO A 26 22.80 10.01 13.64
CA PRO A 26 22.39 8.76 13.00
C PRO A 26 22.68 7.56 13.92
N CYS A 27 21.65 7.01 14.56
CA CYS A 27 21.73 5.62 15.03
C CYS A 27 21.66 4.69 13.80
N ALA A 28 22.75 3.94 13.61
CA ALA A 28 22.98 3.02 12.51
C ALA A 28 21.86 1.98 12.33
N VAL A 29 21.20 1.98 11.17
CA VAL A 29 20.34 0.88 10.73
C VAL A 29 21.17 -0.04 9.84
N GLY A 30 21.50 -1.22 10.38
CA GLY A 30 22.22 -2.27 9.68
C GLY A 30 21.49 -2.75 8.43
N VAL A 31 22.14 -2.57 7.27
CA VAL A 31 21.70 -3.10 5.98
C VAL A 31 21.88 -4.63 6.01
N ARG A 32 20.76 -5.38 5.98
CA ARG A 32 20.80 -6.83 5.72
C ARG A 32 21.02 -7.06 4.22
N LYS A 33 22.10 -7.76 3.88
CA LYS A 33 22.42 -8.18 2.50
C LYS A 33 21.32 -9.07 1.90
N PRO A 34 21.07 -9.03 0.58
CA PRO A 34 20.20 -9.97 -0.10
C PRO A 34 20.83 -11.37 -0.12
N ARG A 35 20.04 -12.39 0.24
CA ARG A 35 20.43 -13.81 0.11
C ARG A 35 20.25 -14.24 -1.34
N THR A 36 21.34 -14.61 -2.00
CA THR A 36 21.32 -15.31 -3.28
C THR A 36 20.63 -16.67 -3.09
N LYS A 37 19.64 -16.97 -3.95
CA LYS A 37 19.18 -18.34 -4.17
C LYS A 37 19.31 -18.61 -5.65
N SER A 38 20.25 -19.50 -5.96
CA SER A 38 20.30 -20.28 -7.18
C SER A 38 18.94 -20.90 -7.47
N SER A 39 18.38 -20.59 -8.63
CA SER A 39 17.29 -21.38 -9.21
C SER A 39 17.78 -21.90 -10.55
N GLN A 40 17.97 -23.22 -10.57
CA GLN A 40 18.18 -24.01 -11.77
C GLN A 40 17.11 -23.69 -12.82
N MET A 41 17.59 -23.67 -14.06
CA MET A 41 16.82 -23.60 -15.29
C MET A 41 16.04 -24.90 -15.48
N CYS A 42 14.75 -24.78 -15.79
CA CYS A 42 14.01 -25.80 -16.53
C CYS A 42 13.33 -25.10 -17.71
N SER A 43 13.92 -25.25 -18.89
CA SER A 43 13.30 -24.91 -20.17
C SER A 43 12.26 -25.97 -20.53
N PRO A 44 11.07 -25.62 -21.02
CA PRO A 44 10.25 -26.53 -21.80
C PRO A 44 10.43 -26.27 -23.30
N ASN A 45 10.40 -27.38 -24.06
CA ASN A 45 10.60 -27.49 -25.50
C ASN A 45 9.70 -26.55 -26.33
N ARG A 46 10.29 -26.03 -27.41
CA ARG A 46 9.61 -25.30 -28.49
C ARG A 46 9.00 -26.31 -29.47
N ASP A 47 7.73 -26.66 -29.25
CA ASP A 47 6.94 -27.37 -30.25
C ASP A 47 6.28 -26.39 -31.22
N HIS A 48 6.75 -26.49 -32.46
CA HIS A 48 6.15 -26.19 -33.76
C HIS A 48 4.76 -25.51 -33.81
N LEU A 49 4.75 -24.37 -34.49
CA LEU A 49 3.58 -23.63 -34.97
C LEU A 49 3.09 -24.22 -36.30
N PRO A 50 1.78 -24.52 -36.46
CA PRO A 50 1.16 -24.54 -37.76
C PRO A 50 0.21 -23.35 -37.94
N THR A 51 0.33 -22.75 -39.12
CA THR A 51 -0.38 -21.60 -39.64
C THR A 51 -1.85 -21.93 -39.96
N GLY A 52 -2.76 -21.01 -39.60
CA GLY A 52 -3.94 -20.68 -40.41
C GLY A 52 -5.27 -21.36 -40.09
N GLN A 53 -6.17 -20.64 -39.41
CA GLN A 53 -7.54 -20.30 -39.85
C GLN A 53 -8.29 -19.53 -38.73
N PRO A 54 -9.10 -18.50 -39.06
CA PRO A 54 -9.93 -17.79 -38.06
C PRO A 54 -11.18 -18.60 -37.69
N PRO A 55 -11.63 -18.59 -36.42
CA PRO A 55 -12.83 -19.30 -36.01
C PRO A 55 -14.09 -18.57 -36.50
N VAL A 56 -15.00 -19.34 -37.09
CA VAL A 56 -16.36 -18.94 -37.46
C VAL A 56 -17.16 -18.63 -36.19
N TYR A 57 -17.77 -17.44 -36.12
CA TYR A 57 -18.70 -17.08 -35.05
C TYR A 57 -19.98 -17.91 -35.18
N GLY A 58 -20.05 -19.00 -34.41
CA GLY A 58 -21.28 -19.75 -34.15
C GLY A 58 -21.88 -19.33 -32.82
N SER A 59 -23.13 -18.87 -32.83
CA SER A 59 -23.92 -18.55 -31.64
C SER A 59 -24.11 -19.78 -30.76
N VAL A 60 -23.35 -19.88 -29.68
CA VAL A 60 -23.54 -20.88 -28.62
C VAL A 60 -24.58 -20.38 -27.62
N GLY A 61 -25.70 -21.08 -27.54
CA GLY A 61 -26.76 -20.87 -26.55
C GLY A 61 -26.28 -21.08 -25.11
N PRO A 62 -27.16 -20.88 -24.11
CA PRO A 62 -26.78 -20.92 -22.70
C PRO A 62 -26.27 -22.31 -22.31
N VAL A 63 -24.96 -22.40 -22.08
CA VAL A 63 -24.29 -23.58 -21.54
C VAL A 63 -24.81 -23.80 -20.12
N ARG A 64 -25.59 -24.87 -19.93
CA ARG A 64 -25.96 -25.40 -18.61
C ARG A 64 -24.68 -25.61 -17.80
N GLN A 65 -24.53 -24.87 -16.70
CA GLN A 65 -23.45 -25.08 -15.73
C GLN A 65 -23.61 -26.48 -15.12
N ARG A 66 -22.90 -27.45 -15.70
CA ARG A 66 -22.79 -28.81 -15.17
C ARG A 66 -22.07 -28.67 -13.82
N LYS A 67 -22.80 -28.85 -12.72
CA LYS A 67 -22.30 -28.96 -11.36
C LYS A 67 -21.17 -30.00 -11.37
N GLN A 68 -19.91 -29.52 -11.39
CA GLN A 68 -18.74 -30.39 -11.31
C GLN A 68 -18.85 -31.14 -9.98
N GLN A 69 -19.20 -32.42 -10.07
CA GLN A 69 -19.20 -33.34 -8.95
C GLN A 69 -17.76 -33.39 -8.45
N ALA A 70 -17.54 -33.03 -7.19
CA ALA A 70 -16.24 -33.12 -6.56
C ALA A 70 -15.78 -34.58 -6.60
N ASP A 71 -14.60 -34.81 -7.17
CA ASP A 71 -13.93 -36.11 -7.22
C ASP A 71 -13.79 -36.68 -5.79
N PRO A 72 -14.30 -37.90 -5.49
CA PRO A 72 -14.22 -38.50 -4.15
C PRO A 72 -12.78 -38.79 -3.70
N SER A 73 -11.80 -38.85 -4.61
CA SER A 73 -10.40 -39.18 -4.30
C SER A 73 -9.66 -38.08 -3.52
N VAL A 74 -10.16 -36.85 -3.52
CA VAL A 74 -9.53 -35.71 -2.84
C VAL A 74 -9.82 -35.69 -1.34
N GLN A 75 -10.80 -36.47 -0.85
CA GLN A 75 -11.24 -36.41 0.55
C GLN A 75 -10.27 -37.10 1.53
N THR A 76 -9.45 -38.04 1.07
CA THR A 76 -8.63 -38.92 1.92
C THR A 76 -7.31 -38.27 2.41
N GLU A 77 -6.86 -37.18 1.79
CA GLU A 77 -5.56 -36.53 2.09
C GLU A 77 -5.60 -35.48 3.24
N PHE A 78 -6.79 -35.15 3.77
CA PHE A 78 -6.93 -34.03 4.71
C PHE A 78 -7.03 -34.44 6.20
N SER A 79 -7.28 -35.73 6.47
CA SER A 79 -7.50 -36.24 7.83
C SER A 79 -6.23 -36.25 8.67
N ASN A 80 -5.04 -36.39 8.06
CA ASN A 80 -3.75 -36.54 8.76
C ASN A 80 -2.84 -35.30 8.77
N LEU A 81 -3.33 -34.14 8.34
CA LEU A 81 -2.51 -32.93 8.33
C LEU A 81 -2.41 -32.31 9.72
N THR A 82 -1.19 -31.96 10.12
CA THR A 82 -0.95 -31.18 11.34
C THR A 82 -1.72 -29.85 11.28
N ARG A 83 -2.03 -29.29 12.47
CA ARG A 83 -2.71 -27.99 12.58
C ARG A 83 -1.99 -26.89 11.80
N GLU A 84 -0.67 -26.95 11.73
CA GLU A 84 0.16 -26.00 10.99
C GLU A 84 0.02 -26.19 9.48
N GLU A 85 0.01 -27.42 8.98
CA GLU A 85 -0.16 -27.70 7.55
C GLU A 85 -1.55 -27.27 7.05
N ARG A 86 -2.61 -27.47 7.84
CA ARG A 86 -3.95 -26.93 7.53
C ARG A 86 -3.97 -25.41 7.44
N ARG A 87 -3.23 -24.71 8.32
CA ARG A 87 -3.10 -23.24 8.28
C ARG A 87 -2.35 -22.77 7.04
N ARG A 88 -1.25 -23.45 6.68
CA ARG A 88 -0.46 -23.16 5.48
C ARG A 88 -1.30 -23.32 4.21
N ARG A 89 -1.99 -24.45 4.05
CA ARG A 89 -2.89 -24.69 2.90
C ARG A 89 -3.99 -23.63 2.81
N ARG A 90 -4.64 -23.28 3.93
CA ARG A 90 -5.63 -22.19 3.95
C ARG A 90 -5.04 -20.85 3.49
N ARG A 91 -3.86 -20.47 3.98
CA ARG A 91 -3.19 -19.21 3.62
C ARG A 91 -2.75 -19.18 2.15
N ALA A 92 -2.43 -20.33 1.56
CA ALA A 92 -2.06 -20.45 0.16
C ALA A 92 -3.26 -20.25 -0.79
N THR A 93 -4.50 -20.48 -0.33
CA THR A 93 -5.69 -20.28 -1.16
C THR A 93 -5.83 -18.84 -1.67
N LEU A 94 -6.24 -18.69 -2.93
CA LEU A 94 -6.50 -17.37 -3.52
C LEU A 94 -7.55 -16.58 -2.72
N LYS A 95 -8.60 -17.25 -2.22
CA LYS A 95 -9.64 -16.66 -1.38
C LYS A 95 -9.07 -16.02 -0.10
N TYR A 96 -8.13 -16.69 0.58
CA TYR A 96 -7.49 -16.12 1.76
C TYR A 96 -6.61 -14.92 1.41
N ARG A 97 -5.78 -15.04 0.37
CA ARG A 97 -4.86 -13.98 -0.06
C ARG A 97 -5.60 -12.72 -0.49
N THR A 98 -6.63 -12.87 -1.32
CA THR A 98 -7.48 -11.76 -1.78
C THR A 98 -8.21 -11.10 -0.62
N ALA A 99 -8.87 -11.87 0.25
CA ALA A 99 -9.53 -11.32 1.43
C ALA A 99 -8.56 -10.57 2.37
N HIS A 100 -7.33 -11.06 2.53
CA HIS A 100 -6.30 -10.38 3.31
C HIS A 100 -5.84 -9.08 2.65
N ALA A 101 -5.58 -9.10 1.34
CA ALA A 101 -5.19 -7.91 0.59
C ALA A 101 -6.28 -6.83 0.63
N THR A 102 -7.56 -7.21 0.50
CA THR A 102 -8.69 -6.27 0.62
C THR A 102 -8.75 -5.63 2.00
N ARG A 103 -8.62 -6.41 3.08
CA ARG A 103 -8.59 -5.86 4.44
C ARG A 103 -7.45 -4.87 4.64
N GLU A 104 -6.26 -5.20 4.14
CA GLU A 104 -5.11 -4.32 4.26
C GLU A 104 -5.27 -3.02 3.46
N ARG A 105 -5.87 -3.11 2.25
CA ARG A 105 -6.21 -1.91 1.46
C ARG A 105 -7.16 -0.99 2.23
N ILE A 106 -8.24 -1.53 2.80
CA ILE A 106 -9.20 -0.75 3.60
C ILE A 106 -8.50 -0.09 4.80
N ARG A 107 -7.64 -0.84 5.50
CA ARG A 107 -6.87 -0.30 6.64
C ARG A 107 -6.00 0.89 6.24
N VAL A 108 -5.28 0.76 5.11
CA VAL A 108 -4.41 1.82 4.58
C VAL A 108 -5.22 3.00 4.04
N GLU A 109 -6.38 2.76 3.43
CA GLU A 109 -7.29 3.80 2.97
C GLU A 109 -7.83 4.63 4.13
N ALA A 110 -8.32 3.97 5.20
CA ALA A 110 -8.77 4.66 6.42
C ALA A 110 -7.65 5.52 7.03
N PHE A 111 -6.42 5.00 7.07
CA PHE A 111 -5.25 5.76 7.50
C PHE A 111 -4.98 6.98 6.61
N ASN A 112 -5.07 6.83 5.29
CA ASN A 112 -4.82 7.91 4.35
C ASN A 112 -5.90 8.99 4.43
N VAL A 113 -7.18 8.62 4.65
CA VAL A 113 -8.27 9.57 4.89
C VAL A 113 -7.97 10.42 6.12
N ALA A 114 -7.57 9.81 7.24
CA ALA A 114 -7.18 10.57 8.44
C ALA A 114 -6.01 11.54 8.17
N PHE A 115 -5.02 11.13 7.37
CA PHE A 115 -3.92 12.00 6.94
C PHE A 115 -4.39 13.17 6.07
N SER A 116 -5.36 12.94 5.19
CA SER A 116 -5.96 13.97 4.36
C SER A 116 -6.79 14.96 5.17
N GLU A 117 -7.52 14.50 6.19
CA GLU A 117 -8.23 15.41 7.10
C GLU A 117 -7.26 16.28 7.91
N LEU A 118 -6.18 15.69 8.44
CA LEU A 118 -5.13 16.46 9.12
C LEU A 118 -4.53 17.51 8.18
N ARG A 119 -4.21 17.15 6.92
CA ARG A 119 -3.64 18.06 5.91
C ARG A 119 -4.48 19.32 5.71
N LYS A 120 -5.81 19.24 5.75
CA LYS A 120 -6.73 20.38 5.54
C LYS A 120 -6.65 21.43 6.64
N LEU A 121 -6.26 21.02 7.85
CA LEU A 121 -6.12 21.90 9.01
C LEU A 121 -4.78 22.63 9.04
N LEU A 122 -3.82 22.23 8.19
CA LEU A 122 -2.47 22.76 8.24
C LEU A 122 -2.31 24.00 7.33
N PRO A 123 -1.73 25.10 7.84
CA PRO A 123 -1.50 26.30 7.04
C PRO A 123 -0.38 26.06 6.01
N THR A 124 -0.68 26.23 4.72
CA THR A 124 0.33 26.16 3.63
C THR A 124 0.15 27.24 2.57
N LEU A 125 1.25 27.74 2.02
CA LEU A 125 1.27 28.58 0.83
C LEU A 125 2.07 27.86 -0.30
N PRO A 126 1.45 27.60 -1.47
CA PRO A 126 0.03 27.78 -1.77
C PRO A 126 -0.86 26.75 -0.99
N PRO A 127 -2.18 27.00 -0.85
CA PRO A 127 -3.09 26.13 -0.09
C PRO A 127 -3.13 24.67 -0.59
N ASP A 128 -2.89 24.46 -1.87
CA ASP A 128 -2.88 23.17 -2.56
C ASP A 128 -1.50 22.49 -2.59
N LYS A 129 -0.52 23.01 -1.84
CA LYS A 129 0.83 22.41 -1.75
C LYS A 129 0.71 20.92 -1.45
N LYS A 130 1.40 20.07 -2.21
CA LYS A 130 1.48 18.64 -1.86
C LYS A 130 2.48 18.47 -0.72
N LEU A 131 2.02 17.89 0.39
CA LEU A 131 2.88 17.54 1.53
C LEU A 131 3.02 16.03 1.64
N SER A 132 4.23 15.57 1.92
CA SER A 132 4.51 14.19 2.32
C SER A 132 3.98 13.91 3.74
N LYS A 133 3.85 12.62 4.09
CA LYS A 133 3.38 12.21 5.44
C LYS A 133 4.26 12.78 6.56
N ILE A 134 5.58 12.82 6.36
CA ILE A 134 6.49 13.38 7.36
C ILE A 134 6.34 14.89 7.49
N GLU A 135 6.15 15.61 6.39
CA GLU A 135 5.91 17.06 6.44
C GLU A 135 4.59 17.40 7.14
N ILE A 136 3.52 16.64 6.89
CA ILE A 136 2.23 16.80 7.58
C ILE A 136 2.42 16.65 9.09
N LEU A 137 3.15 15.62 9.54
CA LEU A 137 3.39 15.40 10.96
C LEU A 137 4.23 16.52 11.60
N LYS A 138 5.32 16.93 10.94
CA LYS A 138 6.17 18.03 11.44
C LYS A 138 5.39 19.34 11.53
N LEU A 139 4.63 19.67 10.50
CA LEU A 139 3.85 20.90 10.44
C LEU A 139 2.71 20.90 11.48
N ALA A 140 2.05 19.77 11.71
CA ALA A 140 1.04 19.64 12.77
C ALA A 140 1.62 19.94 14.16
N ILE A 141 2.78 19.37 14.49
CA ILE A 141 3.46 19.62 15.77
C ILE A 141 3.77 21.11 15.92
N CYS A 142 4.43 21.70 14.92
CA CYS A 142 4.77 23.12 14.96
C CYS A 142 3.53 24.02 15.06
N TYR A 143 2.44 23.67 14.37
CA TYR A 143 1.23 24.47 14.37
C TYR A 143 0.52 24.43 15.72
N ILE A 144 0.45 23.26 16.38
CA ILE A 144 -0.05 23.16 17.76
C ILE A 144 0.79 24.03 18.70
N SER A 145 2.13 23.92 18.65
CA SER A 145 3.02 24.75 19.49
C SER A 145 2.81 26.25 19.26
N TYR A 146 2.62 26.65 18.00
CA TYR A 146 2.34 28.04 17.66
C TYR A 146 1.02 28.53 18.26
N LEU A 147 -0.07 27.77 18.10
CA LEU A 147 -1.37 28.14 18.64
C LEU A 147 -1.33 28.26 20.17
N ASN A 148 -0.63 27.36 20.87
CA ASN A 148 -0.45 27.47 22.32
C ASN A 148 0.27 28.78 22.69
N HIS A 149 1.37 29.11 22.00
CA HIS A 149 2.09 30.36 22.26
C HIS A 149 1.24 31.61 22.04
N VAL A 150 0.39 31.62 21.01
CA VAL A 150 -0.52 32.74 20.72
C VAL A 150 -1.61 32.87 21.79
N LEU A 151 -2.05 31.76 22.39
CA LEU A 151 -3.09 31.77 23.42
C LEU A 151 -2.54 32.09 24.82
N ASP A 152 -1.27 31.80 25.07
CA ASP A 152 -0.59 32.09 26.35
C ASP A 152 -0.01 33.53 26.43
N ALA A 153 -0.06 34.28 25.33
CA ALA A 153 0.42 35.66 25.21
C ALA A 153 -0.72 36.69 25.36
#